data_AF-A0A4P9Y0Q0-F1
#
_entry.id   AF-A0A4P9Y0Q0-F1
#
_cell.length_a   1.000
_cell.length_b   1.000
_cell.length_c   1.000
_cell.angle_alpha   90.00
_cell.angle_beta   90.00
_cell.angle_gamma   90.00
#
_symmetry.space_group_name_H-M   'P 1'
#
loop_
_entity.id
_entity.type
_entity.pdbx_description
1 polymer ?
#
loop_
_entity_poly.entity_id
_entity_poly.type
_entity_poly.pdbx_seq_one_letter_code
_entity_poly.pdbx_strand_id
1 'polypeptide(L)'
;HHGVAVGSRSHLVQTDAVVKRSMLRNFLMHSFHRFLYLLGVRSIQDTQCGFKLFSRPAAQLLFPSAHVEGWIFDVELLLIAEMSRMAVIEIPVTWHEVGGSKVNLVNDSIQMALDLLILRLNYWLHIWSLPAVVGDGTEERKVPVSAY
;
A
#
# COMPACT_ATOMS: atom_id res chain seq x y z
N HIS A 1 -5.27 -9.75 -18.20
CA HIS A 1 -5.41 -8.48 -17.46
C HIS A 1 -4.77 -8.60 -16.09
N HIS A 2 -3.76 -7.76 -15.79
CA HIS A 2 -3.18 -7.61 -14.46
C HIS A 2 -3.98 -6.53 -13.73
N GLY A 3 -4.59 -6.86 -12.59
CA GLY A 3 -5.39 -5.92 -11.81
C GLY A 3 -5.36 -6.18 -10.31
N VAL A 4 -5.50 -5.09 -9.56
CA VAL A 4 -5.57 -5.03 -8.10
C VAL A 4 -6.83 -4.25 -7.70
N ALA A 5 -7.59 -4.77 -6.74
CA ALA A 5 -8.71 -4.06 -6.14
C ALA A 5 -8.48 -3.89 -4.64
N VAL A 6 -8.60 -2.66 -4.14
CA VAL A 6 -8.41 -2.29 -2.74
C VAL A 6 -9.77 -1.93 -2.16
N GLY A 7 -10.16 -2.59 -1.06
CA GLY A 7 -11.33 -2.18 -0.30
C GLY A 7 -11.09 -0.82 0.34
N SER A 8 -12.07 0.07 0.34
CA SER A 8 -11.93 1.43 0.85
C SER A 8 -12.98 1.73 1.92
N ARG A 9 -12.51 2.18 3.08
CA ARG A 9 -13.31 2.63 4.22
C ARG A 9 -13.31 4.15 4.36
N SER A 10 -12.70 4.87 3.42
CA SER A 10 -12.62 6.33 3.41
C SER A 10 -13.99 7.00 3.58
N HIS A 11 -15.04 6.40 3.02
CA HIS A 11 -16.43 6.84 3.14
C HIS A 11 -17.07 6.62 4.54
N LEU A 12 -16.47 5.80 5.41
CA LEU A 12 -16.99 5.48 6.75
C LEU A 12 -16.41 6.36 7.87
N VAL A 13 -15.39 7.18 7.56
CA VAL A 13 -14.67 8.02 8.53
C VAL A 13 -15.58 9.05 9.24
N GLN A 14 -16.78 9.30 8.72
CA GLN A 14 -17.75 10.24 9.27
C GLN A 14 -18.76 9.66 10.27
N THR A 15 -18.66 8.37 10.65
CA THR A 15 -19.60 7.77 11.63
C THR A 15 -19.11 7.97 13.08
N ASP A 16 -20.05 8.27 14.00
CA ASP A 16 -19.77 8.56 15.43
C ASP A 16 -18.95 7.48 16.16
N ALA A 17 -18.94 6.24 15.65
CA ALA A 17 -18.10 5.15 16.15
C ALA A 17 -16.59 5.42 16.02
N VAL A 18 -16.18 6.25 15.06
CA VAL A 18 -14.78 6.67 14.81
C VAL A 18 -14.36 7.85 15.71
N VAL A 19 -15.32 8.59 16.28
CA VAL A 19 -15.06 9.82 17.06
C VAL A 19 -14.53 9.51 18.47
N LYS A 20 -14.72 8.29 18.99
CA LYS A 20 -14.12 7.83 20.26
C LYS A 20 -12.68 7.34 20.15
N ARG A 21 -12.03 7.48 18.99
CA ARG A 21 -10.60 7.14 18.82
C ARG A 21 -9.74 8.14 19.59
N SER A 22 -8.76 7.65 20.36
CA SER A 22 -7.73 8.51 20.96
C SER A 22 -7.12 9.41 19.89
N MET A 23 -6.99 10.71 20.17
CA MET A 23 -6.38 11.72 19.28
C MET A 23 -5.06 11.23 18.66
N LEU A 24 -4.28 10.45 19.43
CA LEU A 24 -3.03 9.84 19.00
C LEU A 24 -3.22 8.88 17.82
N ARG A 25 -4.27 8.04 17.83
CA ARG A 25 -4.56 7.09 16.75
C ARG A 25 -4.88 7.82 15.46
N ASN A 26 -5.71 8.86 15.52
CA ASN A 26 -6.06 9.66 14.34
C ASN A 26 -4.83 10.42 13.80
N PHE A 27 -4.03 11.01 14.70
CA PHE A 27 -2.78 11.67 14.32
C PHE A 27 -1.81 10.72 13.61
N LEU A 28 -1.56 9.54 14.17
CA LEU A 28 -0.69 8.53 13.58
C LEU A 28 -1.23 8.04 12.23
N MET A 29 -2.54 7.78 12.14
CA MET A 29 -3.21 7.36 10.91
C MET A 29 -3.02 8.40 9.78
N HIS A 30 -3.28 9.68 10.07
CA HIS A 30 -3.11 10.76 9.08
C HIS A 30 -1.65 11.00 8.70
N SER A 31 -0.73 10.91 9.68
CA SER A 31 0.71 11.04 9.44
C SER A 31 1.23 9.93 8.55
N PHE A 32 0.81 8.69 8.81
CA PHE A 32 1.17 7.53 8.00
C PHE A 32 0.63 7.64 6.57
N HIS A 33 -0.65 8.03 6.41
CA HIS A 33 -1.22 8.26 5.09
C HIS A 33 -0.46 9.35 4.31
N ARG A 34 -0.13 10.47 4.96
CA ARG A 34 0.69 11.53 4.33
C ARG A 34 2.07 11.02 3.93
N PHE A 35 2.69 10.18 4.75
CA PHE A 35 3.98 9.59 4.44
C PHE A 35 3.91 8.71 3.19
N LEU A 36 2.91 7.82 3.11
CA LEU A 36 2.68 6.99 1.92
C LEU A 36 2.46 7.80 0.64
N TYR A 37 1.70 8.88 0.73
CA TYR A 37 1.47 9.79 -0.39
C TYR A 37 2.78 10.41 -0.90
N LEU A 38 3.67 10.84 0.01
CA LEU A 38 4.99 11.37 -0.33
C LEU A 38 5.92 10.31 -0.95
N LEU A 39 5.75 9.04 -0.58
CA LEU A 39 6.58 7.93 -1.06
C LEU A 39 6.10 7.34 -2.41
N GLY A 40 5.00 7.83 -2.97
CA GLY A 40 4.59 7.53 -4.35
C GLY A 40 3.28 6.76 -4.50
N VAL A 41 2.64 6.32 -3.41
CA VAL A 41 1.30 5.69 -3.48
C VAL A 41 0.24 6.78 -3.45
N ARG A 42 -0.07 7.35 -4.63
CA ARG A 42 -0.90 8.57 -4.76
C ARG A 42 -2.34 8.33 -5.22
N SER A 43 -2.59 7.23 -5.94
CA SER A 43 -3.90 6.93 -6.51
C SER A 43 -4.89 6.32 -5.49
N ILE A 44 -4.38 5.87 -4.34
CA ILE A 44 -5.11 5.10 -3.32
C ILE A 44 -5.31 5.99 -2.08
N GLN A 45 -6.56 6.30 -1.77
CA GLN A 45 -7.03 7.03 -0.60
C GLN A 45 -7.01 6.17 0.68
N ASP A 46 -7.44 4.91 0.64
CA ASP A 46 -7.41 4.02 1.83
C ASP A 46 -6.38 2.90 1.68
N THR A 47 -5.11 3.29 1.67
CA THR A 47 -3.96 2.38 1.64
C THR A 47 -3.87 1.45 2.84
N GLN A 48 -4.53 1.79 3.95
CA GLN A 48 -4.50 1.08 5.23
C GLN A 48 -5.62 0.04 5.37
N CYS A 49 -6.47 -0.12 4.35
CA CYS A 49 -7.42 -1.21 4.33
C CYS A 49 -6.70 -2.52 4.03
N GLY A 50 -6.76 -3.45 4.98
CA GLY A 50 -6.15 -4.77 4.82
C GLY A 50 -6.89 -5.69 3.84
N PHE A 51 -8.04 -5.27 3.30
CA PHE A 51 -8.81 -6.06 2.35
C PHE A 51 -8.42 -5.71 0.91
N LYS A 52 -7.61 -6.57 0.30
CA LYS A 52 -7.07 -6.39 -1.06
C LYS A 52 -7.26 -7.67 -1.88
N LEU A 53 -7.66 -7.51 -3.12
CA LEU A 53 -7.84 -8.60 -4.08
C LEU A 53 -6.89 -8.41 -5.26
N PHE A 54 -6.30 -9.52 -5.70
CA PHE A 54 -5.34 -9.54 -6.80
C PHE A 54 -5.83 -10.54 -7.84
N SER A 55 -5.84 -10.14 -9.11
CA SER A 55 -5.95 -11.12 -10.20
C SER A 55 -4.80 -12.13 -10.09
N ARG A 56 -5.04 -13.39 -10.48
CA ARG A 56 -3.98 -14.42 -10.51
C ARG A 56 -2.67 -13.94 -11.15
N PRO A 57 -2.66 -13.34 -12.35
CA PRO A 57 -1.42 -12.87 -12.96
C PRO A 57 -0.77 -11.72 -12.17
N ALA A 58 -1.55 -10.80 -11.57
CA ALA A 58 -0.98 -9.76 -10.70
C ALA A 58 -0.33 -10.37 -9.46
N ALA A 59 -0.98 -11.35 -8.82
CA ALA A 59 -0.43 -12.01 -7.63
C ALA A 59 0.89 -12.75 -7.93
N GLN A 60 0.95 -13.46 -9.06
CA GLN A 60 2.16 -14.17 -9.51
C GLN A 60 3.33 -13.23 -9.81
N LEU A 61 3.07 -11.96 -10.10
CA LEU A 61 4.10 -10.97 -10.37
C LEU A 61 4.50 -10.19 -9.11
N LEU A 62 3.53 -9.73 -8.33
CA LEU A 62 3.75 -8.81 -7.21
C LEU A 62 4.36 -9.52 -5.99
N PHE A 63 3.80 -10.66 -5.57
CA PHE A 63 4.22 -11.31 -4.33
C PHE A 63 5.66 -11.84 -4.36
N PRO A 64 6.15 -12.47 -5.45
CA PRO A 64 7.56 -12.87 -5.52
C PRO A 64 8.54 -11.70 -5.60
N SER A 65 8.04 -10.50 -5.92
CA SER A 65 8.84 -9.28 -6.04
C SER A 65 8.84 -8.43 -4.76
N ALA A 66 8.05 -8.82 -3.75
CA ALA A 66 8.01 -8.14 -2.47
C ALA A 66 9.21 -8.56 -1.61
N HIS A 67 9.82 -7.60 -0.94
CA HIS A 67 10.96 -7.79 -0.06
C HIS A 67 10.57 -7.67 1.42
N VAL A 68 9.44 -7.02 1.71
CA VAL A 68 8.97 -6.79 3.08
C VAL A 68 7.94 -7.84 3.47
N GLU A 69 8.19 -8.51 4.61
CA GLU A 69 7.27 -9.51 5.19
C GLU A 69 6.46 -8.96 6.39
N GLY A 70 6.75 -7.73 6.81
CA GLY A 70 6.15 -7.08 7.98
C GLY A 70 4.80 -6.40 7.71
N TRP A 71 4.37 -5.53 8.63
CA TRP A 71 3.07 -4.84 8.57
C TRP A 71 2.78 -4.06 7.28
N ILE A 72 3.82 -3.65 6.56
CA ILE A 72 3.70 -2.83 5.34
C ILE A 72 3.84 -3.63 4.03
N PHE A 73 3.88 -4.97 4.09
CA PHE A 73 4.04 -5.80 2.88
C PHE A 73 3.01 -5.42 1.81
N ASP A 74 1.78 -5.16 2.24
CA ASP A 74 0.66 -4.84 1.38
C ASP A 74 0.75 -3.44 0.78
N VAL A 75 1.54 -2.54 1.39
CA VAL A 75 1.90 -1.24 0.82
C VAL A 75 2.96 -1.42 -0.26
N GLU A 76 3.97 -2.26 -0.04
CA GLU A 76 4.99 -2.56 -1.06
C GLU A 76 4.33 -3.10 -2.33
N LEU A 77 3.39 -4.04 -2.19
CA LEU A 77 2.64 -4.57 -3.33
C LEU A 77 1.90 -3.48 -4.12
N LEU A 78 1.32 -2.50 -3.43
CA LEU A 78 0.65 -1.36 -4.08
C LEU A 78 1.64 -0.42 -4.76
N LEU A 79 2.79 -0.16 -4.14
CA LEU A 79 3.84 0.65 -4.74
C LEU A 79 4.38 -0.02 -6.01
N ILE A 80 4.67 -1.32 -5.96
CA ILE A 80 5.12 -2.08 -7.13
C ILE A 80 4.04 -2.03 -8.22
N ALA A 81 2.76 -2.24 -7.87
CA ALA A 81 1.66 -2.18 -8.83
C ALA A 81 1.55 -0.81 -9.53
N GLU A 82 1.66 0.29 -8.77
CA GLU A 82 1.68 1.67 -9.28
C GLU A 82 2.87 1.92 -10.22
N MET A 83 4.08 1.56 -9.78
CA MET A 83 5.32 1.75 -10.55
C MET A 83 5.33 0.88 -11.82
N SER A 84 4.69 -0.27 -11.75
CA SER A 84 4.48 -1.23 -12.84
C SER A 84 3.30 -0.85 -13.75
N ARG A 85 2.61 0.26 -13.47
CA ARG A 85 1.42 0.73 -14.20
C ARG A 85 0.30 -0.31 -14.31
N MET A 86 0.14 -1.14 -13.29
CA MET A 86 -0.99 -2.06 -13.21
C MET A 86 -2.28 -1.29 -12.94
N ALA A 87 -3.41 -1.84 -13.39
CA ALA A 87 -4.71 -1.27 -13.04
C ALA A 87 -4.99 -1.51 -11.55
N VAL A 88 -5.09 -0.42 -10.78
CA VAL A 88 -5.49 -0.44 -9.37
C VAL A 88 -6.82 0.32 -9.23
N ILE A 89 -7.79 -0.30 -8.59
CA ILE A 89 -9.09 0.32 -8.30
C ILE A 89 -9.40 0.29 -6.81
N GLU A 90 -10.08 1.32 -6.32
CA GLU A 90 -10.69 1.32 -4.99
C GLU A 90 -12.17 0.98 -5.06
N ILE A 91 -12.62 0.11 -4.15
CA ILE A 91 -14.01 -0.33 -4.04
C ILE A 91 -14.50 -0.04 -2.62
N PRO A 92 -15.60 0.71 -2.42
CA PRO A 92 -16.13 0.95 -1.09
C PRO A 92 -16.57 -0.37 -0.44
N VAL A 93 -16.15 -0.60 0.81
CA VAL A 93 -16.55 -1.77 1.60
C VAL A 93 -17.09 -1.38 2.97
N THR A 94 -18.12 -2.06 3.42
CA THR A 94 -18.59 -1.96 4.80
C THR A 94 -17.61 -2.68 5.71
N TRP A 95 -17.09 -1.98 6.72
CA TRP A 95 -16.13 -2.54 7.67
C TRP A 95 -16.69 -2.52 9.09
N HIS A 96 -16.68 -3.68 9.73
CA HIS A 96 -17.02 -3.81 11.14
C HIS A 96 -15.74 -4.00 11.94
N GLU A 97 -15.42 -3.04 12.82
CA GLU A 97 -14.30 -3.17 13.75
C GLU A 97 -14.60 -4.27 14.76
N VAL A 98 -13.80 -5.34 14.72
CA VAL A 98 -13.82 -6.37 15.75
C VAL A 98 -12.87 -5.94 16.87
N GLY A 99 -13.30 -6.05 18.12
CA GLY A 99 -12.46 -5.71 19.28
C GLY A 99 -11.24 -6.63 19.39
N GLY A 100 -10.13 -6.09 19.90
CA GLY A 100 -8.85 -6.79 20.03
C GLY A 100 -7.84 -6.36 18.96
N SER A 101 -6.87 -5.53 19.35
CA SER A 101 -5.77 -5.13 18.48
C SER A 101 -4.57 -6.03 18.73
N LYS A 102 -4.03 -6.63 17.66
CA LYS A 102 -2.68 -7.22 17.68
C LYS A 102 -1.59 -6.16 17.50
N VAL A 103 -1.98 -4.94 17.13
CA VAL A 103 -1.09 -3.82 16.84
C VAL A 103 -0.84 -3.01 18.12
N ASN A 104 0.41 -2.89 18.52
CA ASN A 104 0.90 -1.89 19.45
C ASN A 104 1.04 -0.55 18.73
N LEU A 105 0.11 0.36 19.01
CA LEU A 105 -0.06 1.61 18.24
C LEU A 105 1.23 2.42 18.06
N VAL A 106 2.11 2.51 19.07
CA VAL A 106 3.32 3.33 18.98
C VAL A 106 4.46 2.55 18.33
N ASN A 107 4.77 1.36 18.86
CA ASN A 107 5.92 0.59 18.40
C ASN A 107 5.76 0.16 16.95
N ASP A 108 4.57 -0.33 16.56
CA ASP A 108 4.31 -0.73 15.19
C ASP A 108 4.29 0.49 14.25
N SER A 109 3.80 1.66 14.69
CA SER A 109 3.85 2.87 13.85
C SER A 109 5.27 3.32 13.54
N ILE A 110 6.18 3.22 14.52
CA ILE A 110 7.60 3.55 14.32
C ILE A 110 8.24 2.53 13.37
N GLN A 111 8.00 1.23 13.60
CA GLN A 111 8.53 0.18 12.74
C GLN A 111 8.05 0.33 11.30
N MET A 112 6.75 0.52 11.09
CA MET A 112 6.17 0.74 9.75
C MET A 112 6.76 1.97 9.06
N ALA A 113 7.04 3.06 9.80
CA ALA A 113 7.67 4.25 9.23
C ALA A 113 9.12 4.00 8.79
N LEU A 114 9.89 3.24 9.57
CA LEU A 114 11.25 2.83 9.21
C LEU A 114 11.26 1.89 8.02
N ASP A 115 10.37 0.89 8.00
CA ASP A 115 10.24 -0.06 6.90
C ASP A 115 9.91 0.67 5.59
N LEU A 116 9.02 1.66 5.63
CA LEU A 116 8.68 2.48 4.48
C LEU A 116 9.85 3.33 3.97
N LEU A 117 10.67 3.88 4.87
CA LEU A 117 11.87 4.62 4.50
C LEU A 117 12.89 3.71 3.82
N ILE A 118 13.14 2.53 4.39
CA ILE A 118 14.04 1.51 3.84
C ILE A 118 13.55 1.07 2.46
N LEU A 119 12.26 0.78 2.33
CA LEU A 119 11.63 0.40 1.08
C LEU A 119 11.84 1.47 -0.01
N ARG A 120 11.57 2.74 0.31
CA ARG A 120 11.75 3.83 -0.66
C ARG A 120 13.22 4.01 -1.05
N LEU A 121 14.14 3.93 -0.08
CA LEU A 121 15.56 4.05 -0.35
C LEU A 121 16.08 2.92 -1.23
N ASN A 122 15.66 1.67 -1.01
CA ASN A 122 16.10 0.53 -1.82
C ASN A 122 15.64 0.65 -3.28
N TYR A 123 14.40 1.06 -3.53
CA TYR A 123 13.95 1.33 -4.90
C TYR A 123 14.66 2.55 -5.49
N TRP A 124 14.80 3.66 -4.74
CA TRP A 124 15.47 4.87 -5.25
C TRP A 124 16.94 4.65 -5.60
N LEU A 125 17.65 3.87 -4.78
CA LEU A 125 19.04 3.45 -5.01
C LEU A 125 19.18 2.30 -6.01
N HIS A 126 18.07 1.82 -6.59
CA HIS A 126 18.02 0.70 -7.55
C HIS A 126 18.62 -0.60 -6.99
N ILE A 127 18.61 -0.78 -5.67
CA ILE A 127 19.00 -2.04 -5.01
C ILE A 127 17.91 -3.08 -5.28
N TRP A 128 16.64 -2.67 -5.22
CA TRP A 128 15.50 -3.50 -5.58
C TRP A 128 15.01 -3.17 -6.98
N SER A 129 14.63 -4.22 -7.71
CA SER A 129 14.16 -4.12 -9.09
C SER A 129 12.65 -4.29 -9.16
N LEU A 130 12.03 -3.62 -10.13
CA LEU A 130 10.62 -3.85 -10.46
C LEU A 130 10.48 -5.14 -11.29
N PRO A 131 9.36 -5.87 -11.16
CA PRO A 131 9.07 -6.98 -12.04
C PRO A 131 8.87 -6.51 -13.48
N ALA A 132 9.28 -7.33 -14.44
CA ALA A 132 8.97 -7.11 -15.85
C ALA A 132 7.47 -7.34 -16.08
N VAL A 133 6.72 -6.26 -16.36
CA VAL A 133 5.33 -6.39 -16.81
C VAL A 133 5.34 -6.65 -18.30
N VAL A 134 4.88 -7.82 -18.71
CA VAL A 134 4.59 -8.10 -20.12
C VAL A 134 3.36 -7.29 -20.51
N GLY A 135 3.59 -6.15 -21.16
CA GLY A 135 2.53 -5.39 -21.82
C GLY A 135 2.02 -6.16 -23.04
N ASP A 136 0.74 -5.99 -23.36
CA ASP A 136 0.11 -6.51 -24.58
C ASP A 136 0.83 -5.91 -25.82
N GLY A 137 1.91 -6.57 -26.26
CA GLY A 137 2.71 -6.18 -27.42
C GLY A 137 3.70 -5.03 -27.16
N THR A 138 4.97 -5.30 -27.46
CA THR A 138 6.13 -4.38 -27.51
C THR A 138 6.85 -4.03 -26.20
N GLU A 139 8.05 -4.63 -26.07
CA GLU A 139 9.20 -4.31 -25.21
C GLU A 139 9.04 -4.33 -23.67
N GLU A 140 9.93 -5.09 -23.03
CA GLU A 140 10.26 -4.99 -21.61
C GLU A 140 10.72 -3.57 -21.28
N ARG A 141 9.81 -2.74 -20.74
CA ARG A 141 10.15 -1.37 -20.36
C ARG A 141 10.53 -1.34 -18.88
N LYS A 142 11.83 -1.23 -18.58
CA LYS A 142 12.30 -0.86 -17.24
C LYS A 142 11.85 0.57 -16.96
N VAL A 143 10.86 0.76 -16.10
CA VAL A 143 10.43 2.09 -15.66
C VAL A 143 11.47 2.59 -14.66
N PRO A 144 12.20 3.69 -14.96
CA PRO A 144 13.17 4.22 -14.02
C PRO A 144 12.44 4.71 -12.77
N VAL A 145 12.97 4.34 -11.59
CA VAL A 145 12.39 4.73 -10.30
C VAL A 145 12.38 6.25 -10.12
N SER A 146 13.28 6.96 -10.82
CA SER A 146 13.33 8.43 -10.86
C SER A 146 12.11 9.11 -11.48
N ALA A 147 11.20 8.36 -12.12
CA ALA A 147 9.96 8.88 -12.67
C ALA A 147 8.82 9.06 -11.64
N TYR A 148 9.05 8.72 -10.36
CA TYR A 148 8.07 8.82 -9.26
C TYR A 148 8.55 9.64 -8.06
#